data_AF-A0A5B2VSR8-F1
#
_entry.id   AF-A0A5B2VSR8-F1
#
_cell.length_a   1.000
_cell.length_b   1.000
_cell.length_c   1.000
_cell.angle_alpha   90.00
_cell.angle_beta   90.00
_cell.angle_gamma   90.00
#
_symmetry.space_group_name_H-M   'P 1'
#
loop_
_entity.id
_entity.type
_entity.pdbx_description
1 polymer ?
#
loop_
_entity_poly.entity_id
_entity_poly.type
_entity_poly.pdbx_seq_one_letter_code
_entity_poly.pdbx_strand_id
1 'polypeptide(L)'
;MAKETFKRDKPHVNIGTIGHVDHGKTTLTAAITTILANKGLAEKRGYDEIDAAPEEKERGITINTAHVEYQTTNRHYAHVDCPGHADYVKNMITGAAQMDGAILVVAATDGPMPQTREHILLAKQVGVPRIVVFMNKVDLVDDAELLELVEIEIRDLLSKNGFDGDNAPIIKGSATGALAGDAKWVGAIDELMDAVDSYIPLPPRPVDKPFLMSVEDVFSITGRGTVATGRIELGRIKVGEEVEIVGLQTEKMKSTCTGVEMFKKILDEGEAGDNAGLLLRGIEKTQIRRGMVICKPGSITPHTEFKCEVYVLSKEEGGRHTPFFNKYRPQFYFRTTDVTGEVELPAGVEMVMPGDNVSLTVKLIQPIAMDKGLKFAIREGGRTVGAGQVTEIIK
;
A
#
# COMPACT_ATOMS: atom_id res chain seq x y z
N MET A 1 13.87 -2.40 -29.39
CA MET A 1 14.11 -3.75 -28.84
C MET A 1 12.76 -4.38 -28.54
N ALA A 2 12.57 -5.66 -28.82
CA ALA A 2 11.34 -6.35 -28.42
C ALA A 2 11.25 -6.30 -26.88
N LYS A 3 10.07 -5.97 -26.34
CA LYS A 3 9.86 -6.04 -24.88
C LYS A 3 9.92 -7.49 -24.46
N GLU A 4 10.56 -7.75 -23.33
CA GLU A 4 10.64 -9.09 -22.75
C GLU A 4 9.26 -9.57 -22.29
N THR A 5 9.00 -10.87 -22.36
CA THR A 5 7.77 -11.49 -21.83
C THR A 5 8.01 -11.89 -20.38
N PHE A 6 7.12 -11.50 -19.48
CA PHE A 6 7.21 -11.89 -18.07
C PHE A 6 6.93 -13.38 -17.92
N LYS A 7 7.82 -14.10 -17.21
CA LYS A 7 7.67 -15.53 -16.94
C LYS A 7 7.17 -15.75 -15.51
N ARG A 8 5.99 -16.37 -15.37
CA ARG A 8 5.39 -16.71 -14.07
C ARG A 8 6.00 -18.00 -13.48
N ASP A 9 7.32 -18.01 -13.27
CA ASP A 9 8.04 -19.20 -12.79
C ASP A 9 8.00 -19.34 -11.25
N LYS A 10 7.69 -18.26 -10.53
CA LYS A 10 7.68 -18.20 -9.07
C LYS A 10 6.39 -17.56 -8.54
N PRO A 11 5.93 -17.93 -7.33
CA PRO A 11 4.83 -17.25 -6.67
C PRO A 11 5.11 -15.75 -6.53
N HIS A 12 4.13 -14.92 -6.93
CA HIS A 12 4.22 -13.47 -6.83
C HIS A 12 3.68 -12.96 -5.49
N VAL A 13 4.39 -12.05 -4.83
CA VAL A 13 3.97 -11.41 -3.58
C VAL A 13 4.23 -9.90 -3.66
N ASN A 14 3.25 -9.10 -3.25
CA ASN A 14 3.42 -7.66 -3.13
C ASN A 14 3.90 -7.33 -1.72
N ILE A 15 5.01 -6.63 -1.59
CA ILE A 15 5.48 -6.13 -0.30
C ILE A 15 5.81 -4.66 -0.39
N GLY A 16 6.19 -4.04 0.73
CA GLY A 16 6.70 -2.69 0.68
C GLY A 16 7.22 -2.21 2.02
N THR A 17 8.01 -1.14 2.00
CA THR A 17 8.60 -0.52 3.17
C THR A 17 7.68 0.52 3.78
N ILE A 18 7.49 0.44 5.09
CA ILE A 18 6.75 1.43 5.89
C ILE A 18 7.57 1.81 7.11
N GLY A 19 7.26 2.95 7.74
CA GLY A 19 7.97 3.46 8.91
C GLY A 19 8.21 4.96 8.83
N HIS A 20 8.74 5.52 9.91
CA HIS A 20 8.97 6.95 10.07
C HIS A 20 9.92 7.53 9.02
N VAL A 21 9.85 8.85 8.83
CA VAL A 21 10.80 9.61 8.00
C VAL A 21 12.23 9.37 8.49
N ASP A 22 13.19 9.38 7.58
CA ASP A 22 14.63 9.19 7.86
C ASP A 22 15.07 7.87 8.52
N HIS A 23 14.16 6.92 8.74
CA HIS A 23 14.53 5.57 9.21
C HIS A 23 15.23 4.71 8.13
N GLY A 24 15.28 5.18 6.88
CA GLY A 24 16.05 4.55 5.79
C GLY A 24 15.28 3.53 4.94
N LYS A 25 13.98 3.75 4.70
CA LYS A 25 13.13 2.90 3.83
C LYS A 25 13.71 2.76 2.42
N THR A 26 13.91 3.88 1.73
CA THR A 26 14.43 3.93 0.36
C THR A 26 15.85 3.39 0.26
N THR A 27 16.69 3.67 1.26
CA THR A 27 18.04 3.09 1.36
C THR A 27 18.00 1.57 1.49
N LEU A 28 17.08 1.03 2.30
CA LEU A 28 16.86 -0.41 2.43
C LEU A 28 16.39 -1.02 1.11
N THR A 29 15.44 -0.37 0.43
CA THR A 29 14.96 -0.80 -0.89
C THR A 29 16.09 -0.85 -1.93
N ALA A 30 16.96 0.16 -1.96
CA ALA A 30 18.17 0.16 -2.79
C ALA A 30 19.16 -0.96 -2.40
N ALA A 31 19.32 -1.24 -1.10
CA ALA A 31 20.19 -2.31 -0.60
C ALA A 31 19.68 -3.69 -1.05
N ILE A 32 18.38 -3.96 -0.91
CA ILE A 32 17.74 -5.21 -1.33
C ILE A 32 17.96 -5.44 -2.83
N THR A 33 17.63 -4.46 -3.67
CA THR A 33 17.81 -4.60 -5.13
C THR A 33 19.27 -4.80 -5.51
N THR A 34 20.20 -4.10 -4.86
CA THR A 34 21.64 -4.23 -5.13
C THR A 34 22.17 -5.63 -4.77
N ILE A 35 21.81 -6.14 -3.59
CA ILE A 35 22.31 -7.43 -3.11
C ILE A 35 21.72 -8.59 -3.91
N LEU A 36 20.42 -8.53 -4.23
CA LEU A 36 19.80 -9.53 -5.09
C LEU A 36 20.29 -9.44 -6.54
N ALA A 37 20.61 -8.24 -7.05
CA ALA A 37 21.20 -8.07 -8.38
C ALA A 37 22.59 -8.71 -8.46
N ASN A 38 23.41 -8.64 -7.41
CA ASN A 38 24.70 -9.33 -7.35
C ASN A 38 24.56 -10.86 -7.45
N LYS A 39 23.38 -11.41 -7.12
CA LYS A 39 23.04 -12.83 -7.26
C LYS A 39 22.34 -13.15 -8.60
N GLY A 40 22.18 -12.17 -9.49
CA GLY A 40 21.44 -12.31 -10.75
C GLY A 40 19.91 -12.39 -10.57
N LEU A 41 19.39 -11.95 -9.43
CA LEU A 41 17.98 -12.07 -9.04
C LEU A 41 17.23 -10.72 -9.07
N ALA A 42 17.86 -9.64 -9.51
CA ALA A 42 17.22 -8.34 -9.65
C ALA A 42 17.96 -7.47 -10.68
N GLU A 43 17.31 -6.40 -11.11
CA GLU A 43 18.02 -5.24 -11.66
C GLU A 43 18.38 -4.30 -10.49
N LYS A 44 19.63 -3.86 -10.44
CA LYS A 44 20.05 -2.87 -9.44
C LYS A 44 19.26 -1.57 -9.64
N ARG A 45 18.73 -1.03 -8.53
CA ARG A 45 18.14 0.31 -8.49
C ARG A 45 18.84 1.14 -7.41
N GLY A 46 19.45 2.25 -7.81
CA GLY A 46 20.08 3.19 -6.90
C GLY A 46 19.05 4.01 -6.12
N TYR A 47 19.48 4.65 -5.02
CA TYR A 47 18.64 5.56 -4.24
C TYR A 47 17.99 6.64 -5.11
N ASP A 48 18.79 7.30 -5.96
CA ASP A 48 18.34 8.37 -6.87
C ASP A 48 17.44 7.92 -8.02
N GLU A 49 17.30 6.60 -8.22
CA GLU A 49 16.39 6.00 -9.19
C GLU A 49 15.05 5.62 -8.58
N ILE A 50 15.02 5.43 -7.24
CA ILE A 50 13.80 5.18 -6.47
C ILE A 50 13.16 6.53 -6.11
N ASP A 51 13.92 7.42 -5.46
CA ASP A 51 13.55 8.83 -5.24
C ASP A 51 13.93 9.67 -6.48
N ALA A 52 13.24 9.40 -7.59
CA ALA A 52 13.60 9.96 -8.89
C ALA A 52 13.04 11.37 -9.14
N ALA A 53 11.96 11.77 -8.46
CA ALA A 53 11.31 13.04 -8.75
C ALA A 53 12.21 14.23 -8.36
N PRO A 54 12.21 15.34 -9.13
CA PRO A 54 13.03 16.50 -8.80
C PRO A 54 12.78 17.04 -7.39
N GLU A 55 11.52 17.05 -6.95
CA GLU A 55 11.12 17.50 -5.61
C GLU A 55 11.61 16.55 -4.50
N GLU A 56 11.68 15.24 -4.76
CA GLU A 56 12.20 14.24 -3.82
C GLU A 56 13.72 14.42 -3.62
N LYS A 57 14.46 14.65 -4.71
CA LYS A 57 15.90 14.91 -4.66
C LYS A 57 16.26 16.20 -3.96
N GLU A 58 15.46 17.24 -4.14
CA GLU A 58 15.67 18.53 -3.48
C GLU A 58 15.38 18.47 -1.98
N ARG A 59 14.32 17.76 -1.59
CA ARG A 59 13.89 17.67 -0.18
C ARG A 59 14.52 16.51 0.60
N GLY A 60 15.11 15.54 -0.08
CA GLY A 60 15.68 14.34 0.54
C GLY A 60 14.64 13.42 1.19
N ILE A 61 13.39 13.48 0.73
CA ILE A 61 12.28 12.66 1.25
C ILE A 61 11.50 12.04 0.08
N THR A 62 11.08 10.79 0.26
CA THR A 62 10.13 10.13 -0.65
C THR A 62 8.78 10.84 -0.60
N ILE A 63 8.22 11.16 -1.76
CA ILE A 63 6.92 11.84 -1.90
C ILE A 63 5.93 10.88 -2.57
N ASN A 64 6.34 10.27 -3.67
CA ASN A 64 5.55 9.33 -4.45
C ASN A 64 5.90 7.89 -4.06
N THR A 65 4.96 6.98 -4.27
CA THR A 65 5.25 5.54 -4.16
C THR A 65 6.12 5.10 -5.32
N ALA A 66 7.24 4.43 -5.03
CA ALA A 66 8.09 3.85 -6.04
C ALA A 66 7.91 2.33 -6.09
N HIS A 67 7.80 1.78 -7.30
CA HIS A 67 7.63 0.35 -7.51
C HIS A 67 8.94 -0.25 -8.03
N VAL A 68 9.52 -1.20 -7.30
CA VAL A 68 10.71 -1.94 -7.72
C VAL A 68 10.44 -3.44 -7.78
N GLU A 69 11.12 -4.13 -8.69
CA GLU A 69 10.98 -5.57 -8.94
C GLU A 69 12.27 -6.27 -8.52
N TYR A 70 12.13 -7.38 -7.80
CA TYR A 70 13.22 -8.31 -7.52
C TYR A 70 12.66 -9.68 -7.17
N GLN A 71 13.52 -10.69 -7.11
CA GLN A 71 13.13 -12.04 -6.73
C GLN A 71 14.12 -12.65 -5.74
N THR A 72 13.65 -13.61 -4.95
CA THR A 72 14.49 -14.54 -4.21
C THR A 72 14.61 -15.83 -5.02
N THR A 73 15.26 -16.86 -4.48
CA THR A 73 15.18 -18.21 -5.06
C THR A 73 13.76 -18.77 -5.05
N ASN A 74 12.93 -18.37 -4.07
CA ASN A 74 11.62 -18.94 -3.82
C ASN A 74 10.48 -18.17 -4.47
N ARG A 75 10.56 -16.83 -4.50
CA ARG A 75 9.42 -15.95 -4.84
C ARG A 75 9.83 -14.79 -5.71
N HIS A 76 8.83 -14.21 -6.37
CA HIS A 76 8.96 -12.96 -7.11
C HIS A 76 8.25 -11.84 -6.33
N TYR A 77 8.89 -10.68 -6.21
CA TYR A 77 8.39 -9.56 -5.44
C TYR A 77 8.15 -8.32 -6.29
N ALA A 78 6.99 -7.71 -6.10
CA ALA A 78 6.77 -6.29 -6.36
C ALA A 78 6.88 -5.56 -5.03
N HIS A 79 7.81 -4.61 -4.94
CA HIS A 79 8.05 -3.82 -3.73
C HIS A 79 7.58 -2.38 -3.94
N VAL A 80 6.71 -1.91 -3.04
CA VAL A 80 6.24 -0.52 -2.98
C VAL A 80 6.99 0.24 -1.89
N ASP A 81 7.86 1.18 -2.25
CA ASP A 81 8.55 2.05 -1.29
C ASP A 81 7.60 3.19 -0.92
N CYS A 82 7.16 3.23 0.35
CA CYS A 82 6.19 4.23 0.79
C CYS A 82 6.85 5.42 1.52
N PRO A 83 6.29 6.62 1.38
CA PRO A 83 6.78 7.79 2.11
C PRO A 83 6.52 7.68 3.62
N GLY A 84 7.43 8.23 4.43
CA GLY A 84 7.33 8.23 5.90
C GLY A 84 7.00 9.57 6.55
N HIS A 85 6.89 10.64 5.74
CA HIS A 85 6.58 11.97 6.23
C HIS A 85 5.06 12.14 6.40
N ALA A 86 4.64 12.85 7.45
CA ALA A 86 3.22 12.98 7.82
C ALA A 86 2.34 13.53 6.68
N ASP A 87 2.86 14.53 5.95
CA ASP A 87 2.15 15.16 4.83
C ASP A 87 1.85 14.22 3.66
N TYR A 88 2.60 13.13 3.52
CA TYR A 88 2.48 12.19 2.40
C TYR A 88 1.89 10.84 2.81
N VAL A 89 1.31 10.72 4.01
CA VAL A 89 0.66 9.49 4.49
C VAL A 89 -0.46 9.01 3.54
N LYS A 90 -1.12 9.91 2.80
CA LYS A 90 -2.10 9.53 1.76
C LYS A 90 -1.51 8.58 0.70
N ASN A 91 -0.25 8.77 0.34
CA ASN A 91 0.44 7.92 -0.64
C ASN A 91 0.84 6.60 0.00
N MET A 92 1.26 6.63 1.27
CA MET A 92 1.52 5.40 2.04
C MET A 92 0.28 4.51 2.15
N ILE A 93 -0.90 5.07 2.42
CA ILE A 93 -2.15 4.30 2.52
C ILE A 93 -2.45 3.56 1.21
N THR A 94 -2.29 4.25 0.08
CA THR A 94 -2.52 3.64 -1.22
C THR A 94 -1.47 2.59 -1.58
N GLY A 95 -0.22 2.78 -1.17
CA GLY A 95 0.80 1.74 -1.32
C GLY A 95 0.55 0.53 -0.42
N ALA A 96 0.22 0.76 0.86
CA ALA A 96 -0.04 -0.28 1.85
C ALA A 96 -1.26 -1.14 1.50
N ALA A 97 -2.28 -0.57 0.87
CA ALA A 97 -3.44 -1.33 0.37
C ALA A 97 -3.07 -2.41 -0.67
N GLN A 98 -1.88 -2.32 -1.27
CA GLN A 98 -1.40 -3.28 -2.25
C GLN A 98 -0.54 -4.39 -1.62
N MET A 99 -0.14 -4.24 -0.37
CA MET A 99 0.83 -5.12 0.26
C MET A 99 0.17 -6.42 0.77
N ASP A 100 0.73 -7.56 0.36
CA ASP A 100 0.49 -8.89 0.92
C ASP A 100 1.31 -9.12 2.21
N GLY A 101 2.26 -8.23 2.50
CA GLY A 101 2.95 -8.07 3.77
C GLY A 101 3.87 -6.85 3.73
N ALA A 102 4.26 -6.30 4.88
CA ALA A 102 5.08 -5.08 4.91
C ALA A 102 6.42 -5.30 5.63
N ILE A 103 7.42 -4.51 5.25
CA ILE A 103 8.69 -4.37 5.94
C ILE A 103 8.62 -3.07 6.75
N LEU A 104 8.54 -3.18 8.08
CA LEU A 104 8.60 -2.02 8.97
C LEU A 104 10.06 -1.65 9.23
N VAL A 105 10.45 -0.44 8.85
CA VAL A 105 11.81 0.08 9.05
C VAL A 105 11.85 0.99 10.28
N VAL A 106 12.66 0.61 11.27
CA VAL A 106 12.85 1.36 12.51
C VAL A 106 14.32 1.67 12.69
N ALA A 107 14.71 2.94 12.83
CA ALA A 107 16.09 3.28 13.15
C ALA A 107 16.39 2.92 14.62
N ALA A 108 17.47 2.19 14.85
CA ALA A 108 17.94 1.82 16.19
C ALA A 108 18.30 3.03 17.06
N THR A 109 18.69 4.15 16.44
CA THR A 109 19.03 5.41 17.14
C THR A 109 17.80 6.12 17.72
N ASP A 110 16.63 5.91 17.12
CA ASP A 110 15.43 6.71 17.37
C ASP A 110 14.31 5.88 18.03
N GLY A 111 14.26 4.59 17.73
CA GLY A 111 13.18 3.70 18.15
C GLY A 111 11.83 4.00 17.48
N PRO A 112 10.71 3.49 18.03
CA PRO A 112 9.38 3.69 17.47
C PRO A 112 8.84 5.13 17.57
N MET A 113 8.99 5.89 16.49
CA MET A 113 8.48 7.25 16.32
C MET A 113 6.97 7.34 15.97
N PRO A 114 6.33 8.54 16.00
CA PRO A 114 4.88 8.68 15.79
C PRO A 114 4.35 8.06 14.49
N GLN A 115 5.03 8.26 13.37
CA GLN A 115 4.64 7.67 12.08
C GLN A 115 4.87 6.16 12.04
N THR A 116 5.78 5.61 12.84
CA THR A 116 5.89 4.15 13.03
C THR A 116 4.56 3.60 13.57
N ARG A 117 3.99 4.26 14.58
CA ARG A 117 2.68 3.89 15.16
C ARG A 117 1.56 4.07 14.14
N GLU A 118 1.51 5.22 13.47
CA GLU A 118 0.47 5.52 12.48
C GLU A 118 0.52 4.53 11.30
N HIS A 119 1.72 4.15 10.83
CA HIS A 119 1.89 3.22 9.72
C HIS A 119 1.47 1.80 10.07
N ILE A 120 1.82 1.30 11.26
CA ILE A 120 1.37 -0.04 11.70
C ILE A 120 -0.16 -0.07 11.79
N LEU A 121 -0.74 0.96 12.39
CA LEU A 121 -2.19 1.09 12.49
C LEU A 121 -2.84 1.09 11.11
N LEU A 122 -2.38 1.95 10.20
CA LEU A 122 -2.91 2.04 8.85
C LEU A 122 -2.72 0.74 8.05
N ALA A 123 -1.56 0.08 8.17
CA ALA A 123 -1.30 -1.22 7.55
C ALA A 123 -2.34 -2.26 8.00
N LYS A 124 -2.68 -2.29 9.29
CA LYS A 124 -3.75 -3.16 9.81
C LYS A 124 -5.10 -2.84 9.17
N GLN A 125 -5.44 -1.56 9.06
CA GLN A 125 -6.75 -1.13 8.56
C GLN A 125 -6.93 -1.39 7.07
N VAL A 126 -5.88 -1.21 6.27
CA VAL A 126 -5.90 -1.55 4.83
C VAL A 126 -5.71 -3.06 4.57
N GLY A 127 -5.51 -3.86 5.62
CA GLY A 127 -5.58 -5.32 5.56
C GLY A 127 -4.24 -6.02 5.34
N VAL A 128 -3.11 -5.38 5.61
CA VAL A 128 -1.80 -6.03 5.59
C VAL A 128 -1.78 -7.15 6.64
N PRO A 129 -1.49 -8.41 6.28
CA PRO A 129 -1.66 -9.54 7.18
C PRO A 129 -0.46 -9.78 8.12
N ARG A 130 0.77 -9.51 7.65
CA ARG A 130 2.02 -9.75 8.39
C ARG A 130 3.00 -8.59 8.17
N ILE A 131 3.79 -8.32 9.20
CA ILE A 131 4.88 -7.34 9.18
C ILE A 131 6.18 -8.05 9.57
N VAL A 132 7.22 -7.88 8.75
CA VAL A 132 8.61 -8.19 9.10
C VAL A 132 9.28 -6.87 9.47
N VAL A 133 10.15 -6.85 10.47
CA VAL A 133 10.81 -5.62 10.91
C VAL A 133 12.28 -5.64 10.51
N PHE A 134 12.76 -4.52 9.99
CA PHE A 134 14.18 -4.24 9.85
C PHE A 134 14.57 -3.10 10.80
N MET A 135 15.29 -3.45 11.86
CA MET A 135 15.91 -2.49 12.77
C MET A 135 17.20 -1.99 12.10
N ASN A 136 17.10 -0.81 11.48
CA ASN A 136 18.15 -0.19 10.67
C ASN A 136 19.09 0.66 11.52
N LYS A 137 20.21 1.09 10.94
CA LYS A 137 21.23 1.97 11.57
C LYS A 137 21.86 1.38 12.83
N VAL A 138 21.93 0.06 12.93
CA VAL A 138 22.56 -0.64 14.07
C VAL A 138 24.07 -0.39 14.12
N ASP A 139 24.68 -0.02 12.99
CA ASP A 139 26.08 0.43 12.91
C ASP A 139 26.37 1.73 13.67
N LEU A 140 25.33 2.49 14.05
CA LEU A 140 25.47 3.74 14.81
C LEU A 140 25.20 3.56 16.31
N VAL A 141 24.92 2.33 16.77
CA VAL A 141 24.55 2.03 18.16
C VAL A 141 25.48 0.97 18.72
N ASP A 142 26.32 1.38 19.67
CA ASP A 142 27.29 0.49 20.34
C ASP A 142 26.70 -0.22 21.58
N ASP A 143 25.55 0.24 22.07
CA ASP A 143 24.90 -0.26 23.29
C ASP A 143 23.88 -1.37 22.98
N ALA A 144 24.18 -2.59 23.41
CA ALA A 144 23.29 -3.74 23.24
C ALA A 144 21.98 -3.62 24.02
N GLU A 145 22.00 -2.99 25.21
CA GLU A 145 20.80 -2.83 26.04
C GLU A 145 19.79 -1.89 25.35
N LEU A 146 20.28 -0.85 24.67
CA LEU A 146 19.44 0.04 23.87
C LEU A 146 18.77 -0.70 22.70
N LEU A 147 19.51 -1.57 22.00
CA LEU A 147 18.95 -2.37 20.90
C LEU A 147 17.86 -3.34 21.39
N GLU A 148 18.06 -3.96 22.56
CA GLU A 148 17.06 -4.81 23.18
C GLU A 148 15.80 -4.03 23.60
N LEU A 149 15.98 -2.84 24.19
CA LEU A 149 14.87 -1.96 24.55
C LEU A 149 14.05 -1.57 23.32
N VAL A 150 14.69 -1.13 22.24
CA VAL A 150 14.02 -0.77 20.98
C VAL A 150 13.27 -1.99 20.42
N GLU A 151 13.86 -3.19 20.50
CA GLU A 151 13.19 -4.41 20.05
C GLU A 151 11.90 -4.66 20.85
N ILE A 152 11.96 -4.57 22.18
CA ILE A 152 10.79 -4.76 23.07
C ILE A 152 9.69 -3.74 22.72
N GLU A 153 10.04 -2.48 22.52
CA GLU A 153 9.08 -1.44 22.16
C GLU A 153 8.41 -1.70 20.79
N ILE A 154 9.16 -2.19 19.81
CA ILE A 154 8.60 -2.57 18.50
C ILE A 154 7.63 -3.73 18.66
N ARG A 155 7.98 -4.77 19.43
CA ARG A 155 7.12 -5.93 19.66
C ARG A 155 5.82 -5.54 20.34
N ASP A 156 5.90 -4.75 21.41
CA ASP A 156 4.73 -4.23 22.13
C ASP A 156 3.83 -3.40 21.19
N LEU A 157 4.43 -2.55 20.34
CA LEU A 157 3.68 -1.75 19.39
C LEU A 157 2.96 -2.60 18.33
N LEU A 158 3.60 -3.64 17.80
CA LEU A 158 2.97 -4.59 16.88
C LEU A 158 1.79 -5.32 17.55
N SER A 159 2.01 -5.85 18.76
CA SER A 159 0.99 -6.56 19.54
C SER A 159 -0.22 -5.67 19.85
N LYS A 160 0.01 -4.42 20.27
CA LYS A 160 -1.06 -3.43 20.52
C LYS A 160 -1.94 -3.14 19.30
N ASN A 161 -1.38 -3.24 18.09
CA ASN A 161 -2.10 -3.02 16.85
C ASN A 161 -2.62 -4.31 16.20
N GLY A 162 -2.62 -5.42 16.95
CA GLY A 162 -3.18 -6.70 16.52
C GLY A 162 -2.32 -7.44 15.48
N PHE A 163 -1.02 -7.17 15.44
CA PHE A 163 -0.03 -8.01 14.78
C PHE A 163 0.61 -8.97 15.79
N ASP A 164 1.25 -10.01 15.27
CA ASP A 164 1.95 -11.02 16.07
C ASP A 164 3.34 -10.49 16.46
N GLY A 165 3.39 -9.57 17.42
CA GLY A 165 4.62 -8.91 17.86
C GLY A 165 5.62 -9.86 18.51
N ASP A 166 5.15 -10.91 19.17
CA ASP A 166 6.00 -11.89 19.83
C ASP A 166 6.81 -12.71 18.82
N ASN A 167 6.22 -13.05 17.66
CA ASN A 167 6.84 -13.90 16.65
C ASN A 167 7.28 -13.16 15.37
N ALA A 168 6.95 -11.88 15.23
CA ALA A 168 7.43 -11.09 14.09
C ALA A 168 8.97 -11.11 14.03
N PRO A 169 9.56 -11.47 12.88
CA PRO A 169 11.01 -11.41 12.71
C PRO A 169 11.49 -9.95 12.79
N ILE A 170 12.53 -9.72 13.59
CA ILE A 170 13.18 -8.41 13.73
C ILE A 170 14.65 -8.60 13.36
N ILE A 171 15.03 -8.09 12.18
CA ILE A 171 16.38 -8.23 11.64
C ILE A 171 17.14 -6.96 11.94
N LYS A 172 18.29 -7.09 12.60
CA LYS A 172 19.16 -5.98 12.99
C LYS A 172 20.22 -5.76 11.92
N GLY A 173 20.28 -4.56 11.35
CA GLY A 173 21.19 -4.30 10.23
C GLY A 173 21.50 -2.83 9.95
N SER A 174 22.27 -2.64 8.89
CA SER A 174 22.63 -1.34 8.33
C SER A 174 22.42 -1.35 6.82
N ALA A 175 21.40 -0.65 6.34
CA ALA A 175 21.15 -0.56 4.89
C ALA A 175 22.29 0.16 4.15
N THR A 176 22.87 1.20 4.77
CA THR A 176 24.03 1.93 4.24
C THR A 176 25.29 1.07 4.24
N GLY A 177 25.54 0.34 5.33
CA GLY A 177 26.65 -0.61 5.41
C GLY A 177 26.53 -1.74 4.38
N ALA A 178 25.32 -2.22 4.15
CA ALA A 178 25.03 -3.24 3.13
C ALA A 178 25.29 -2.70 1.71
N LEU A 179 24.89 -1.46 1.41
CA LEU A 179 25.20 -0.78 0.14
C LEU A 179 26.70 -0.54 -0.06
N ALA A 180 27.44 -0.31 1.03
CA ALA A 180 28.90 -0.19 1.01
C ALA A 180 29.62 -1.55 0.79
N GLY A 181 28.89 -2.66 0.83
CA GLY A 181 29.42 -4.00 0.58
C GLY A 181 30.05 -4.66 1.81
N ASP A 182 29.76 -4.18 3.02
CA ASP A 182 30.19 -4.86 4.25
C ASP A 182 29.48 -6.22 4.37
N ALA A 183 30.28 -7.29 4.45
CA ALA A 183 29.78 -8.66 4.49
C ALA A 183 28.78 -8.93 5.62
N LYS A 184 28.97 -8.29 6.79
CA LYS A 184 28.03 -8.43 7.93
C LYS A 184 26.65 -7.89 7.55
N TRP A 185 26.61 -6.71 6.96
CA TRP A 185 25.37 -6.02 6.64
C TRP A 185 24.70 -6.56 5.38
N VAL A 186 25.49 -7.07 4.42
CA VAL A 186 24.96 -7.86 3.29
C VAL A 186 24.24 -9.11 3.80
N GLY A 187 24.83 -9.81 4.79
CA GLY A 187 24.19 -10.96 5.43
C GLY A 187 22.86 -10.63 6.11
N ALA A 188 22.74 -9.46 6.72
CA ALA A 188 21.47 -9.01 7.33
C ALA A 188 20.36 -8.78 6.28
N ILE A 189 20.69 -8.34 5.06
CA ILE A 189 19.69 -8.22 3.98
C ILE A 189 19.24 -9.59 3.48
N ASP A 190 20.15 -10.56 3.43
CA ASP A 190 19.80 -11.94 3.10
C ASP A 190 18.86 -12.54 4.16
N GLU A 191 19.18 -12.37 5.44
CA GLU A 191 18.32 -12.79 6.55
C GLU A 191 16.94 -12.13 6.51
N LEU A 192 16.89 -10.82 6.18
CA LEU A 192 15.62 -10.12 5.98
C LEU A 192 14.79 -10.76 4.86
N MET A 193 15.40 -11.08 3.73
CA MET A 193 14.68 -11.68 2.60
C MET A 193 14.25 -13.12 2.87
N ASP A 194 15.03 -13.89 3.63
CA ASP A 194 14.65 -15.23 4.10
C ASP A 194 13.47 -15.16 5.08
N ALA A 195 13.46 -14.17 5.98
CA ALA A 195 12.33 -13.90 6.87
C ALA A 195 11.08 -13.47 6.10
N VAL A 196 11.23 -12.65 5.06
CA VAL A 196 10.15 -12.23 4.16
C VAL A 196 9.59 -13.43 3.36
N ASP A 197 10.45 -14.33 2.87
CA ASP A 197 10.05 -15.57 2.20
C ASP A 197 9.29 -16.52 3.14
N SER A 198 9.68 -16.62 4.41
CA SER A 198 9.11 -17.61 5.34
C SER A 198 7.89 -17.09 6.12
N TYR A 199 7.90 -15.82 6.54
CA TYR A 199 6.90 -15.27 7.46
C TYR A 199 5.70 -14.63 6.75
N ILE A 200 5.91 -13.99 5.59
CA ILE A 200 4.81 -13.41 4.82
C ILE A 200 4.12 -14.54 4.05
N PRO A 201 2.82 -14.81 4.26
CA PRO A 201 2.13 -15.89 3.59
C PRO A 201 1.94 -15.58 2.11
N LEU A 202 1.81 -16.63 1.29
CA LEU A 202 1.28 -16.44 -0.05
C LEU A 202 -0.18 -16.02 0.05
N PRO A 203 -0.55 -14.88 -0.54
CA PRO A 203 -1.92 -14.39 -0.47
C PRO A 203 -2.85 -15.30 -1.29
N PRO A 204 -4.10 -15.54 -0.85
CA PRO A 204 -5.08 -16.16 -1.71
C PRO A 204 -5.31 -15.26 -2.93
N ARG A 205 -5.18 -15.81 -4.14
CA ARG A 205 -5.45 -15.08 -5.38
C ARG A 205 -6.86 -15.42 -5.88
N PRO A 206 -7.86 -14.54 -5.73
CA PRO A 206 -9.24 -14.82 -6.14
C PRO A 206 -9.41 -14.69 -7.67
N VAL A 207 -8.68 -15.51 -8.42
CA VAL A 207 -8.60 -15.49 -9.89
C VAL A 207 -9.90 -15.90 -10.59
N ASP A 208 -10.78 -16.63 -9.90
CA ASP A 208 -12.07 -17.07 -10.44
C ASP A 208 -13.20 -16.04 -10.25
N LYS A 209 -12.92 -14.93 -9.55
CA LYS A 209 -13.89 -13.84 -9.37
C LYS A 209 -13.93 -12.92 -10.59
N PRO A 210 -14.99 -12.10 -10.76
CA PRO A 210 -14.99 -11.06 -11.79
C PRO A 210 -13.80 -10.13 -11.66
N PHE A 211 -13.19 -9.77 -12.79
CA PHE A 211 -12.03 -8.89 -12.86
C PHE A 211 -12.27 -7.55 -12.15
N LEU A 212 -11.32 -7.13 -11.31
CA LEU A 212 -11.28 -5.80 -10.70
C LEU A 212 -9.82 -5.40 -10.45
N MET A 213 -9.45 -4.21 -10.92
CA MET A 213 -8.14 -3.58 -10.68
C MET A 213 -8.35 -2.15 -10.19
N SER A 214 -7.67 -1.78 -9.11
CA SER A 214 -7.71 -0.43 -8.54
C SER A 214 -6.69 0.45 -9.24
N VAL A 215 -7.11 1.61 -9.77
CA VAL A 215 -6.21 2.53 -10.49
C VAL A 215 -5.40 3.33 -9.48
N GLU A 216 -4.08 3.19 -9.56
CA GLU A 216 -3.11 3.95 -8.76
C GLU A 216 -2.57 5.13 -9.54
N ASP A 217 -2.18 4.94 -10.80
CA ASP A 217 -1.62 5.99 -11.64
C ASP A 217 -1.99 5.80 -13.12
N VAL A 218 -1.82 6.87 -13.90
CA VAL A 218 -2.20 6.93 -15.31
C VAL A 218 -1.12 7.63 -16.14
N PHE A 219 -0.61 6.90 -17.13
CA PHE A 219 0.38 7.37 -18.07
C PHE A 219 -0.19 7.43 -19.48
N SER A 220 0.37 8.31 -20.30
CA SER A 220 0.14 8.29 -21.74
C SER A 220 1.44 7.85 -22.41
N ILE A 221 1.37 6.82 -23.24
CA ILE A 221 2.50 6.35 -24.05
C ILE A 221 2.28 6.85 -25.47
N THR A 222 3.17 7.72 -25.94
CA THR A 222 3.15 8.26 -27.30
C THR A 222 3.05 7.13 -28.33
N GLY A 223 2.02 7.18 -29.18
CA GLY A 223 1.79 6.19 -30.23
C GLY A 223 1.17 4.86 -29.77
N ARG A 224 0.92 4.66 -28.46
CA ARG A 224 0.21 3.46 -27.95
C ARG A 224 -1.13 3.78 -27.30
N GLY A 225 -1.21 4.86 -26.52
CA GLY A 225 -2.43 5.27 -25.81
C GLY A 225 -2.25 5.37 -24.30
N THR A 226 -3.36 5.35 -23.57
CA THR A 226 -3.41 5.53 -22.11
C THR A 226 -3.18 4.20 -21.40
N VAL A 227 -2.25 4.19 -20.45
CA VAL A 227 -1.97 3.06 -19.57
C VAL A 227 -2.40 3.43 -18.16
N ALA A 228 -3.29 2.62 -17.59
CA ALA A 228 -3.64 2.70 -16.18
C ALA A 228 -2.88 1.63 -15.41
N THR A 229 -2.19 2.01 -14.35
CA THR A 229 -1.43 1.08 -13.50
C THR A 229 -2.12 0.85 -12.17
N GLY A 230 -1.97 -0.35 -11.65
CA GLY A 230 -2.35 -0.68 -10.28
C GLY A 230 -2.43 -2.18 -10.04
N ARG A 231 -2.88 -2.53 -8.84
CA ARG A 231 -2.99 -3.91 -8.40
C ARG A 231 -4.31 -4.52 -8.89
N ILE A 232 -4.23 -5.69 -9.53
CA ILE A 232 -5.41 -6.51 -9.82
C ILE A 232 -5.87 -7.13 -8.50
N GLU A 233 -7.06 -6.78 -8.03
CA GLU A 233 -7.62 -7.30 -6.79
C GLU A 233 -8.33 -8.64 -6.99
N LEU A 234 -9.08 -8.75 -8.08
CA LEU A 234 -9.95 -9.89 -8.37
C LEU A 234 -9.82 -10.34 -9.82
N GLY A 235 -9.99 -11.63 -10.05
CA GLY A 235 -10.15 -12.20 -11.39
C GLY A 235 -8.88 -12.26 -12.23
N ARG A 236 -9.09 -12.40 -13.54
CA ARG A 236 -8.06 -12.35 -14.59
C ARG A 236 -8.50 -11.37 -15.67
N ILE A 237 -7.54 -10.81 -16.38
CA ILE A 237 -7.77 -9.96 -17.57
C ILE A 237 -6.87 -10.40 -18.71
N LYS A 238 -7.45 -10.53 -19.90
CA LYS A 238 -6.73 -10.85 -21.14
C LYS A 238 -6.76 -9.69 -22.12
N VAL A 239 -5.74 -9.63 -22.97
CA VAL A 239 -5.75 -8.73 -24.11
C VAL A 239 -6.93 -9.06 -25.01
N GLY A 240 -7.72 -8.04 -25.34
CA GLY A 240 -8.94 -8.12 -26.13
C GLY A 240 -10.23 -8.11 -25.31
N GLU A 241 -10.17 -8.27 -23.99
CA GLU A 241 -11.37 -8.25 -23.14
C GLU A 241 -11.93 -6.84 -22.94
N GLU A 242 -13.25 -6.74 -22.90
CA GLU A 242 -13.96 -5.50 -22.58
C GLU A 242 -13.94 -5.23 -21.08
N VAL A 243 -13.79 -3.96 -20.71
CA VAL A 243 -13.75 -3.50 -19.33
C VAL A 243 -14.60 -2.25 -19.12
N GLU A 244 -15.05 -2.05 -17.89
CA GLU A 244 -15.69 -0.81 -17.44
C GLU A 244 -14.79 -0.05 -16.45
N ILE A 245 -14.74 1.27 -16.57
CA ILE A 245 -14.05 2.17 -15.65
C ILE A 245 -15.10 2.87 -14.80
N VAL A 246 -15.01 2.68 -13.48
CA VAL A 246 -16.05 3.04 -12.51
C VAL A 246 -15.45 3.84 -11.36
N GLY A 247 -16.22 4.82 -10.85
CA GLY A 247 -15.87 5.64 -9.69
C GLY A 247 -15.52 7.08 -10.04
N LEU A 248 -15.73 7.99 -9.10
CA LEU A 248 -15.50 9.44 -9.20
C LEU A 248 -16.35 10.19 -10.24
N GLN A 249 -17.22 9.48 -10.96
CA GLN A 249 -18.14 9.99 -11.97
C GLN A 249 -19.40 9.11 -12.01
N THR A 250 -20.53 9.70 -12.38
CA THR A 250 -21.82 9.01 -12.41
C THR A 250 -21.90 7.97 -13.53
N GLU A 251 -21.44 8.34 -14.72
CA GLU A 251 -21.46 7.46 -15.89
C GLU A 251 -20.20 6.61 -15.95
N LYS A 252 -20.38 5.31 -16.10
CA LYS A 252 -19.27 4.38 -16.32
C LYS A 252 -18.75 4.49 -17.75
N MET A 253 -17.43 4.42 -17.92
CA MET A 253 -16.82 4.38 -19.25
C MET A 253 -16.58 2.93 -19.66
N LYS A 254 -16.65 2.66 -20.97
CA LYS A 254 -16.31 1.37 -21.55
C LYS A 254 -14.99 1.47 -22.29
N SER A 255 -14.18 0.42 -22.21
CA SER A 255 -12.94 0.29 -22.97
C SER A 255 -12.66 -1.18 -23.29
N THR A 256 -11.59 -1.41 -24.03
CA THR A 256 -11.04 -2.74 -24.30
C THR A 256 -9.59 -2.74 -23.84
N CYS A 257 -9.19 -3.76 -23.07
CA CYS A 257 -7.80 -3.97 -22.72
C CYS A 257 -7.02 -4.38 -23.98
N THR A 258 -6.06 -3.58 -24.43
CA THR A 258 -5.25 -3.87 -25.63
C THR A 258 -3.83 -4.29 -25.32
N GLY A 259 -3.47 -4.33 -24.04
CA GLY A 259 -2.16 -4.77 -23.58
C GLY A 259 -2.14 -4.89 -22.07
N VAL A 260 -1.46 -5.92 -21.58
CA VAL A 260 -1.15 -6.11 -20.17
C VAL A 260 0.36 -6.14 -20.03
N GLU A 261 0.90 -5.30 -19.14
CA GLU A 261 2.33 -5.25 -18.87
C GLU A 261 2.58 -5.24 -17.35
N MET A 262 3.69 -5.81 -16.91
CA MET A 262 4.17 -5.74 -15.53
C MET A 262 5.67 -5.43 -15.58
N PHE A 263 6.11 -4.37 -14.91
CA PHE A 263 7.50 -3.90 -14.93
C PHE A 263 8.10 -3.75 -16.34
N LYS A 264 7.33 -3.19 -17.29
CA LYS A 264 7.69 -3.03 -18.73
C LYS A 264 7.88 -4.35 -19.50
N LYS A 265 7.54 -5.49 -18.91
CA LYS A 265 7.49 -6.81 -19.55
C LYS A 265 6.06 -7.13 -19.96
N ILE A 266 5.88 -7.78 -21.11
CA ILE A 266 4.56 -8.13 -21.64
C ILE A 266 4.01 -9.36 -20.90
N LEU A 267 2.72 -9.33 -20.58
CA LEU A 267 1.97 -10.46 -20.05
C LEU A 267 0.90 -10.88 -21.06
N ASP A 268 0.72 -12.20 -21.22
CA ASP A 268 -0.40 -12.75 -22.00
C ASP A 268 -1.74 -12.56 -21.27
N GLU A 269 -1.70 -12.66 -19.94
CA GLU A 269 -2.83 -12.40 -19.04
C GLU A 269 -2.35 -11.80 -17.71
N GLY A 270 -3.15 -10.89 -17.16
CA GLY A 270 -3.02 -10.41 -15.78
C GLY A 270 -3.93 -11.21 -14.86
N GLU A 271 -3.51 -11.46 -13.63
CA GLU A 271 -4.29 -12.16 -12.61
C GLU A 271 -4.28 -11.41 -11.28
N ALA A 272 -5.27 -11.71 -10.43
CA ALA A 272 -5.36 -11.16 -9.09
C ALA A 272 -4.01 -11.28 -8.37
N GLY A 273 -3.49 -10.14 -7.92
CA GLY A 273 -2.19 -10.03 -7.29
C GLY A 273 -1.14 -9.28 -8.09
N ASP A 274 -1.24 -9.21 -9.41
CA ASP A 274 -0.24 -8.49 -10.20
C ASP A 274 -0.34 -6.98 -10.02
N ASN A 275 0.81 -6.32 -9.94
CA ASN A 275 0.92 -4.88 -10.20
C ASN A 275 1.11 -4.67 -11.70
N ALA A 276 0.00 -4.44 -12.39
CA ALA A 276 -0.06 -4.42 -13.85
C ALA A 276 -0.35 -3.01 -14.39
N GLY A 277 0.17 -2.73 -15.58
CA GLY A 277 -0.25 -1.65 -16.45
C GLY A 277 -1.16 -2.18 -17.55
N LEU A 278 -2.38 -1.64 -17.64
CA LEU A 278 -3.35 -1.97 -18.67
C LEU A 278 -3.40 -0.85 -19.71
N LEU A 279 -3.12 -1.20 -20.97
CA LEU A 279 -3.33 -0.31 -22.10
C LEU A 279 -4.83 -0.31 -22.47
N LEU A 280 -5.44 0.87 -22.47
CA LEU A 280 -6.88 1.03 -22.67
C LEU A 280 -7.17 1.70 -24.01
N ARG A 281 -8.03 1.08 -24.81
CA ARG A 281 -8.47 1.63 -26.09
C ARG A 281 -9.47 2.76 -25.89
N GLY A 282 -9.24 3.88 -26.58
CA GLY A 282 -10.22 4.97 -26.68
C GLY A 282 -10.43 5.77 -25.38
N ILE A 283 -9.54 5.61 -24.41
CA ILE A 283 -9.55 6.38 -23.16
C ILE A 283 -8.40 7.38 -23.20
N GLU A 284 -8.69 8.64 -22.95
CA GLU A 284 -7.70 9.69 -22.77
C GLU A 284 -7.21 9.74 -21.31
N LYS A 285 -5.96 10.15 -21.10
CA LYS A 285 -5.37 10.31 -19.75
C LYS A 285 -6.21 11.25 -18.86
N THR A 286 -6.92 12.22 -19.42
CA THR A 286 -7.78 13.16 -18.69
C THR A 286 -9.07 12.53 -18.17
N GLN A 287 -9.51 11.40 -18.74
CA GLN A 287 -10.77 10.75 -18.42
C GLN A 287 -10.65 9.72 -17.29
N ILE A 288 -9.45 9.17 -17.10
CA ILE A 288 -9.16 8.18 -16.06
C ILE A 288 -8.14 8.74 -15.08
N ARG A 289 -8.35 8.48 -13.79
CA ARG A 289 -7.48 8.97 -12.73
C ARG A 289 -7.43 7.99 -11.56
N ARG A 290 -6.44 8.19 -10.68
CA ARG A 290 -6.34 7.50 -9.39
C ARG A 290 -7.67 7.54 -8.64
N GLY A 291 -8.00 6.43 -7.99
CA GLY A 291 -9.24 6.27 -7.24
C GLY A 291 -10.43 5.77 -8.06
N MET A 292 -10.27 5.58 -9.37
CA MET A 292 -11.19 4.78 -10.17
C MET A 292 -10.82 3.29 -10.09
N VAL A 293 -11.74 2.42 -10.52
CA VAL A 293 -11.46 0.99 -10.72
C VAL A 293 -11.73 0.59 -12.16
N ILE A 294 -10.96 -0.37 -12.67
CA ILE A 294 -11.21 -1.05 -13.95
C ILE A 294 -11.75 -2.43 -13.62
N CYS A 295 -12.89 -2.79 -14.19
CA CYS A 295 -13.62 -3.99 -13.78
C CYS A 295 -14.25 -4.72 -14.96
N LYS A 296 -14.65 -5.98 -14.73
CA LYS A 296 -15.49 -6.71 -15.66
C LYS A 296 -16.82 -5.95 -15.85
N PRO A 297 -17.34 -5.80 -17.09
CA PRO A 297 -18.57 -5.08 -17.31
C PRO A 297 -19.73 -5.58 -16.45
N GLY A 298 -20.38 -4.66 -15.73
CA GLY A 298 -21.52 -4.95 -14.86
C GLY A 298 -21.18 -5.66 -13.55
N SER A 299 -19.90 -5.86 -13.20
CA SER A 299 -19.54 -6.58 -11.96
C SER A 299 -19.56 -5.72 -10.71
N ILE A 300 -19.41 -4.39 -10.85
CA ILE A 300 -19.44 -3.44 -9.73
C ILE A 300 -20.16 -2.16 -10.17
N THR A 301 -20.88 -1.55 -9.24
CA THR A 301 -21.62 -0.30 -9.45
C THR A 301 -21.08 0.80 -8.54
N PRO A 302 -21.12 2.07 -8.98
CA PRO A 302 -20.68 3.18 -8.15
C PRO A 302 -21.82 3.64 -7.23
N HIS A 303 -21.49 3.94 -5.98
CA HIS A 303 -22.45 4.29 -4.93
C HIS A 303 -22.02 5.56 -4.19
N THR A 304 -23.00 6.28 -3.66
CA THR A 304 -22.83 7.52 -2.88
C THR A 304 -23.28 7.38 -1.44
N GLU A 305 -24.16 6.43 -1.12
CA GLU A 305 -24.70 6.31 0.24
C GLU A 305 -24.59 4.86 0.74
N PHE A 306 -24.06 4.70 1.94
CA PHE A 306 -23.84 3.38 2.54
C PHE A 306 -23.92 3.45 4.07
N LYS A 307 -24.17 2.29 4.70
CA LYS A 307 -23.97 2.09 6.14
C LYS A 307 -22.66 1.38 6.39
N CYS A 308 -22.05 1.67 7.52
CA CYS A 308 -20.78 1.08 7.93
C CYS A 308 -20.67 0.94 9.44
N GLU A 309 -19.77 0.05 9.87
CA GLU A 309 -19.24 0.02 11.22
C GLU A 309 -17.89 0.71 11.22
N VAL A 310 -17.66 1.60 12.19
CA VAL A 310 -16.44 2.41 12.29
C VAL A 310 -15.92 2.35 13.72
N TYR A 311 -14.64 2.03 13.86
CA TYR A 311 -13.84 2.30 15.04
C TYR A 311 -13.22 3.69 14.94
N VAL A 312 -13.47 4.55 15.93
CA VAL A 312 -12.93 5.91 15.99
C VAL A 312 -11.65 5.88 16.82
N LEU A 313 -10.53 6.30 16.23
CA LEU A 313 -9.22 6.21 16.88
C LEU A 313 -9.14 7.19 18.05
N SER A 314 -8.59 6.72 19.17
CA SER A 314 -8.34 7.52 20.36
C SER A 314 -7.17 8.49 20.17
N LYS A 315 -6.96 9.40 21.13
CA LYS A 315 -5.82 10.32 21.15
C LYS A 315 -4.49 9.56 21.24
N GLU A 316 -4.45 8.50 22.04
CA GLU A 316 -3.27 7.66 22.27
C GLU A 316 -2.86 6.89 21.01
N GLU A 317 -3.82 6.59 20.14
CA GLU A 317 -3.62 5.96 18.84
C GLU A 317 -3.27 6.97 17.72
N GLY A 318 -3.15 8.26 18.05
CA GLY A 318 -2.88 9.34 17.09
C GLY A 318 -4.11 9.89 16.37
N GLY A 319 -5.31 9.48 16.79
CA GLY A 319 -6.58 9.88 16.23
C GLY A 319 -7.12 11.20 16.78
N ARG A 320 -8.41 11.20 17.16
CA ARG A 320 -9.10 12.41 17.57
C ARG A 320 -8.85 12.73 19.05
N HIS A 321 -8.80 14.02 19.36
CA HIS A 321 -8.78 14.52 20.73
C HIS A 321 -10.17 14.88 21.25
N THR A 322 -11.09 15.17 20.35
CA THR A 322 -12.43 15.68 20.64
C THR A 322 -13.49 14.86 19.91
N PRO A 323 -14.71 14.79 20.46
CA PRO A 323 -15.81 14.13 19.78
C PRO A 323 -16.12 14.77 18.42
N PHE A 324 -16.85 14.04 17.59
CA PHE A 324 -17.51 14.61 16.41
C PHE A 324 -19.03 14.43 16.50
N PHE A 325 -19.74 15.27 15.75
CA PHE A 325 -21.19 15.35 15.75
C PHE A 325 -21.74 14.97 14.38
N ASN A 326 -23.07 14.92 14.30
CA ASN A 326 -23.75 14.72 13.04
C ASN A 326 -23.32 15.78 11.98
N LYS A 327 -23.30 15.39 10.70
CA LYS A 327 -22.78 16.18 9.56
C LYS A 327 -21.27 16.43 9.58
N TYR A 328 -20.52 15.63 10.33
CA TYR A 328 -19.07 15.61 10.25
C TYR A 328 -18.61 15.24 8.83
N ARG A 329 -17.60 15.96 8.28
CA ARG A 329 -17.18 15.84 6.87
C ARG A 329 -15.70 15.48 6.67
N PRO A 330 -15.28 14.25 7.03
CA PRO A 330 -13.91 13.80 6.82
C PRO A 330 -13.66 13.31 5.38
N GLN A 331 -12.40 12.93 5.12
CA GLN A 331 -12.00 12.20 3.92
C GLN A 331 -12.09 10.68 4.18
N PHE A 332 -12.76 9.97 3.27
CA PHE A 332 -12.85 8.50 3.27
C PHE A 332 -11.91 7.93 2.22
N TYR A 333 -11.17 6.89 2.61
CA TYR A 333 -10.18 6.22 1.77
C TYR A 333 -10.63 4.79 1.46
N PHE A 334 -11.03 4.54 0.22
CA PHE A 334 -11.39 3.21 -0.30
C PHE A 334 -10.33 2.78 -1.30
N ARG A 335 -9.52 1.75 -1.00
CA ARG A 335 -8.44 1.31 -1.90
C ARG A 335 -7.51 2.49 -2.28
N THR A 336 -7.52 2.89 -3.55
CA THR A 336 -6.75 4.02 -4.10
C THR A 336 -7.53 5.35 -4.12
N THR A 337 -8.82 5.32 -3.78
CA THR A 337 -9.74 6.46 -3.79
C THR A 337 -9.71 7.22 -2.47
N ASP A 338 -9.63 8.54 -2.54
CA ASP A 338 -9.98 9.46 -1.46
C ASP A 338 -11.18 10.32 -1.85
N VAL A 339 -12.17 10.47 -0.96
CA VAL A 339 -13.38 11.24 -1.22
C VAL A 339 -13.99 11.81 0.07
N THR A 340 -14.45 13.06 0.03
CA THR A 340 -15.17 13.64 1.17
C THR A 340 -16.52 12.95 1.36
N GLY A 341 -16.84 12.59 2.60
CA GLY A 341 -18.17 12.08 2.96
C GLY A 341 -18.77 12.86 4.11
N GLU A 342 -20.09 13.01 4.13
CA GLU A 342 -20.84 13.51 5.28
C GLU A 342 -21.34 12.33 6.12
N VAL A 343 -21.07 12.39 7.42
CA VAL A 343 -21.48 11.39 8.40
C VAL A 343 -22.85 11.71 8.98
N GLU A 344 -23.74 10.73 8.95
CA GLU A 344 -25.01 10.70 9.64
C GLU A 344 -24.98 9.73 10.82
N LEU A 345 -25.14 10.27 12.03
CA LEU A 345 -25.19 9.48 13.27
C LEU A 345 -26.56 8.77 13.42
N PRO A 346 -26.61 7.62 14.11
CA PRO A 346 -27.88 6.97 14.46
C PRO A 346 -28.80 7.89 15.27
N ALA A 347 -30.11 7.67 15.14
CA ALA A 347 -31.10 8.41 15.93
C ALA A 347 -30.83 8.24 17.44
N GLY A 348 -30.79 9.36 18.17
CA GLY A 348 -30.49 9.39 19.60
C GLY A 348 -29.01 9.45 19.98
N VAL A 349 -28.10 9.37 19.00
CA VAL A 349 -26.65 9.58 19.22
C VAL A 349 -26.31 11.03 18.88
N GLU A 350 -26.00 11.83 19.90
CA GLU A 350 -25.66 13.24 19.71
C GLU A 350 -24.21 13.45 19.26
N MET A 351 -23.29 12.64 19.80
CA MET A 351 -21.85 12.75 19.54
C MET A 351 -21.19 11.38 19.63
N VAL A 352 -20.03 11.24 18.97
CA VAL A 352 -19.19 10.03 19.02
C VAL A 352 -17.84 10.39 19.64
N MET A 353 -17.40 9.61 20.63
CA MET A 353 -16.16 9.83 21.36
C MET A 353 -14.98 9.11 20.67
N PRO A 354 -13.75 9.64 20.79
CA PRO A 354 -12.55 8.88 20.41
C PRO A 354 -12.47 7.58 21.23
N GLY A 355 -12.23 6.46 20.54
CA GLY A 355 -12.22 5.10 21.11
C GLY A 355 -13.53 4.31 20.90
N ASP A 356 -14.59 4.94 20.39
CA ASP A 356 -15.88 4.27 20.20
C ASP A 356 -15.92 3.37 18.95
N ASN A 357 -16.73 2.32 19.02
CA ASN A 357 -17.22 1.60 17.85
C ASN A 357 -18.66 2.07 17.56
N VAL A 358 -18.92 2.55 16.35
CA VAL A 358 -20.21 3.15 15.98
C VAL A 358 -20.66 2.74 14.59
N SER A 359 -21.96 2.47 14.45
CA SER A 359 -22.62 2.33 13.15
C SER A 359 -22.92 3.71 12.57
N LEU A 360 -22.49 3.99 11.36
CA LEU A 360 -22.69 5.28 10.69
C LEU A 360 -23.41 5.10 9.35
N THR A 361 -24.17 6.11 8.94
CA THR A 361 -24.57 6.28 7.54
C THR A 361 -23.70 7.35 6.92
N VAL A 362 -23.18 7.14 5.71
CA VAL A 362 -22.25 8.08 5.06
C VAL A 362 -22.77 8.44 3.68
N LYS A 363 -22.72 9.74 3.36
CA LYS A 363 -23.06 10.31 2.05
C LYS A 363 -21.81 10.92 1.40
N LEU A 364 -21.31 10.28 0.36
CA LEU A 364 -20.12 10.71 -0.39
C LEU A 364 -20.48 11.81 -1.39
N ILE A 365 -19.57 12.77 -1.58
CA ILE A 365 -19.76 13.84 -2.57
C ILE A 365 -19.62 13.37 -4.03
N GLN A 366 -19.04 12.19 -4.23
CA GLN A 366 -18.84 11.56 -5.53
C GLN A 366 -19.13 10.05 -5.43
N PRO A 367 -19.62 9.43 -6.51
CA PRO A 367 -19.98 8.02 -6.50
C PRO A 367 -18.70 7.16 -6.60
N ILE A 368 -18.53 6.18 -5.71
CA ILE A 368 -17.35 5.32 -5.60
C ILE A 368 -17.72 3.87 -5.85
N ALA A 369 -16.84 3.12 -6.52
CA ALA A 369 -17.00 1.68 -6.69
C ALA A 369 -16.84 0.97 -5.34
N MET A 370 -17.95 0.45 -4.80
CA MET A 370 -17.96 -0.20 -3.49
C MET A 370 -18.91 -1.39 -3.45
N ASP A 371 -18.58 -2.34 -2.58
CA ASP A 371 -19.40 -3.51 -2.27
C ASP A 371 -19.51 -3.67 -0.75
N LYS A 372 -20.50 -4.46 -0.32
CA LYS A 372 -20.60 -4.88 1.07
C LYS A 372 -19.32 -5.60 1.52
N GLY A 373 -18.81 -5.21 2.68
CA GLY A 373 -17.58 -5.75 3.26
C GLY A 373 -16.31 -4.99 2.87
N LEU A 374 -16.39 -3.99 1.98
CA LEU A 374 -15.25 -3.15 1.64
C LEU A 374 -14.77 -2.38 2.88
N LYS A 375 -13.48 -2.51 3.20
CA LYS A 375 -12.84 -1.76 4.29
C LYS A 375 -12.39 -0.38 3.80
N PHE A 376 -12.35 0.57 4.72
CA PHE A 376 -11.90 1.94 4.45
C PHE A 376 -11.29 2.59 5.68
N ALA A 377 -10.49 3.64 5.46
CA ALA A 377 -9.97 4.51 6.51
C ALA A 377 -10.63 5.90 6.43
N ILE A 378 -10.71 6.59 7.57
CA ILE A 378 -11.23 7.95 7.68
C ILE A 378 -10.09 8.86 8.15
N ARG A 379 -9.89 9.99 7.45
CA ARG A 379 -8.85 10.97 7.81
C ARG A 379 -9.40 12.39 7.84
N GLU A 380 -8.82 13.20 8.72
CA GLU A 380 -9.07 14.63 8.82
C GLU A 380 -7.79 15.34 9.29
N GLY A 381 -7.51 16.53 8.72
CA GLY A 381 -6.43 17.38 9.20
C GLY A 381 -5.04 16.71 9.17
N GLY A 382 -4.82 15.81 8.21
CA GLY A 382 -3.57 15.05 8.08
C GLY A 382 -3.43 13.85 9.01
N ARG A 383 -4.47 13.51 9.80
CA ARG A 383 -4.45 12.37 10.73
C ARG A 383 -5.51 11.33 10.40
N THR A 384 -5.22 10.10 10.73
CA THR A 384 -6.18 9.00 10.67
C THR A 384 -7.07 9.06 11.91
N VAL A 385 -8.38 9.20 11.70
CA VAL A 385 -9.36 9.42 12.79
C VAL A 385 -10.33 8.26 12.97
N GLY A 386 -10.42 7.37 11.99
CA GLY A 386 -11.31 6.23 12.05
C GLY A 386 -10.94 5.15 11.05
N ALA A 387 -11.43 3.94 11.28
CA ALA A 387 -11.35 2.85 10.34
C ALA A 387 -12.65 2.07 10.36
N GLY A 388 -13.10 1.62 9.19
CA GLY A 388 -14.42 1.02 9.08
C GLY A 388 -14.59 0.04 7.95
N GLN A 389 -15.79 -0.54 7.91
CA GLN A 389 -16.20 -1.50 6.91
C GLN A 389 -17.64 -1.22 6.46
N VAL A 390 -17.86 -1.24 5.15
CA VAL A 390 -19.19 -1.10 4.54
C VAL A 390 -20.04 -2.31 4.93
N THR A 391 -21.20 -2.08 5.54
CA THR A 391 -22.14 -3.13 5.96
C THR A 391 -23.35 -3.26 5.05
N GLU A 392 -23.77 -2.15 4.42
CA GLU A 392 -24.94 -2.08 3.56
C GLU A 392 -24.78 -0.94 2.54
N ILE A 393 -25.19 -1.18 1.29
CA ILE A 393 -25.26 -0.15 0.25
C ILE A 393 -26.68 0.39 0.19
N ILE A 394 -26.82 1.72 0.24
CA ILE A 394 -28.12 2.40 0.20
C ILE A 394 -28.41 2.93 -1.21
N LYS A 395 -27.42 3.61 -1.82
CA LYS A 395 -27.59 4.30 -3.11
C LYS A 395 -26.30 4.32 -3.91
#